data_AF-A0A2D0HAL1-F1
#
_entry.id   AF-A0A2D0HAL1-F1
#
_cell.length_a   1.000
_cell.length_b   1.000
_cell.length_c   1.000
_cell.angle_alpha   90.00
_cell.angle_beta   90.00
_cell.angle_gamma   90.00
#
_symmetry.space_group_name_H-M   'P 1'
#
loop_
_entity.id
_entity.type
_entity.pdbx_description
1 polymer ?
#
loop_
_entity_poly.entity_id
_entity_poly.type
_entity_poly.pdbx_seq_one_letter_code
_entity_poly.pdbx_strand_id
1 'polypeptide(L)'
;DAVSHAVMPGVVIAYVLNIPFAVGAFVFGVGSVIAIGYIKAKTRIKEDTVIGLVFTGFFALGLVLVSKTPSSVDLTHILFGNVLGISNEDIIQTVIISVITLATIAILRKDLLLFCFDPTHARSIGLNTGALHYILLSLLSLTAVAGLQTVGIILVVAMLVTPGATAYLLTDRFDHMILISMASGVFSSVMGTYISYHIDGATGGCIVVLQTLLFVIAMIFAPKHGLLVRAKKQENTD
;
A
#
# COMPACT_ATOMS: atom_id res chain seq x y z
N ASP A 1 1.54 -4.47 2.09
CA ASP A 1 1.96 -5.87 2.24
C ASP A 1 0.98 -6.63 3.14
N ALA A 2 1.04 -6.38 4.44
CA ALA A 2 0.03 -6.67 5.46
C ALA A 2 -1.45 -6.71 5.00
N VAL A 3 -1.97 -5.54 4.62
CA VAL A 3 -3.38 -5.36 4.27
C VAL A 3 -3.73 -6.12 2.99
N SER A 4 -2.83 -6.12 2.01
CA SER A 4 -3.04 -6.77 0.71
C SER A 4 -3.24 -8.29 0.85
N HIS A 5 -2.47 -8.96 1.72
CA HIS A 5 -2.64 -10.39 1.97
C HIS A 5 -3.90 -10.72 2.79
N ALA A 6 -4.31 -9.83 3.70
CA ALA A 6 -5.52 -10.02 4.48
C ALA A 6 -6.82 -9.78 3.68
N VAL A 7 -6.72 -9.05 2.57
CA VAL A 7 -7.84 -8.66 1.70
C VAL A 7 -8.24 -9.78 0.72
N MET A 8 -7.31 -10.70 0.38
CA MET A 8 -7.55 -11.86 -0.49
C MET A 8 -8.82 -12.68 -0.17
N PRO A 9 -9.06 -13.15 1.07
CA PRO A 9 -10.31 -13.87 1.41
C PRO A 9 -11.58 -13.05 1.12
N GLY A 10 -11.53 -11.74 1.35
CA GLY A 10 -12.66 -10.85 1.13
C GLY A 10 -13.04 -10.70 -0.33
N VAL A 11 -12.07 -10.66 -1.24
CA VAL A 11 -12.30 -10.63 -2.69
C VAL A 11 -12.99 -11.92 -3.15
N VAL A 12 -12.54 -13.07 -2.64
CA VAL A 12 -13.09 -14.38 -3.00
C VAL A 12 -14.52 -14.55 -2.49
N ILE A 13 -14.81 -14.09 -1.27
CA ILE A 13 -16.16 -14.11 -0.72
C ILE A 13 -17.09 -13.16 -1.49
N ALA A 14 -16.63 -11.96 -1.83
CA ALA A 14 -17.40 -11.02 -2.64
C ALA A 14 -17.75 -11.61 -4.01
N TYR A 15 -16.81 -12.33 -4.63
CA TYR A 15 -17.05 -13.07 -5.87
C TYR A 15 -18.16 -14.12 -5.72
N VAL A 16 -18.06 -14.99 -4.70
CA VAL A 16 -19.07 -16.03 -4.45
C VAL A 16 -20.46 -15.44 -4.20
N LEU A 17 -20.52 -14.27 -3.56
CA LEU A 17 -21.76 -13.57 -3.23
C LEU A 17 -22.26 -12.63 -4.36
N ASN A 18 -21.54 -12.50 -5.49
CA ASN A 18 -21.82 -11.51 -6.54
C ASN A 18 -21.94 -10.05 -6.04
N ILE A 19 -21.14 -9.69 -5.04
CA ILE A 19 -21.04 -8.33 -4.49
C ILE A 19 -19.81 -7.65 -5.09
N PRO A 20 -19.77 -6.31 -5.25
CA PRO A 20 -18.57 -5.61 -5.73
C PRO A 20 -17.33 -6.00 -4.93
N PHE A 21 -16.25 -6.39 -5.63
CA PHE A 21 -15.02 -6.88 -5.00
C PHE A 21 -14.47 -5.93 -3.94
N ALA A 22 -14.61 -4.63 -4.19
CA ALA A 22 -14.14 -3.60 -3.28
C ALA A 22 -14.80 -3.66 -1.90
N VAL A 23 -16.06 -4.10 -1.81
CA VAL A 23 -16.78 -4.19 -0.53
C VAL A 23 -16.20 -5.32 0.31
N GLY A 24 -16.08 -6.52 -0.26
CA GLY A 24 -15.49 -7.65 0.47
C GLY A 24 -14.03 -7.40 0.85
N ALA A 25 -13.29 -6.78 -0.07
CA ALA A 25 -11.91 -6.40 0.16
C ALA A 25 -11.75 -5.36 1.29
N PHE A 26 -12.57 -4.31 1.28
CA PHE A 26 -12.55 -3.28 2.31
C PHE A 26 -12.94 -3.84 3.69
N VAL A 27 -13.99 -4.66 3.76
CA VAL A 27 -14.46 -5.28 5.01
C VAL A 27 -13.40 -6.18 5.62
N PHE A 28 -12.77 -7.05 4.83
CA PHE A 28 -11.70 -7.92 5.32
C PHE A 28 -10.41 -7.15 5.65
N GLY A 29 -10.08 -6.12 4.86
CA GLY A 29 -8.95 -5.23 5.13
C GLY A 29 -9.10 -4.51 6.47
N VAL A 30 -10.22 -3.81 6.68
CA VAL A 30 -10.52 -3.13 7.96
C VAL A 30 -10.65 -4.15 9.09
N GLY A 31 -11.33 -5.28 8.86
CA GLY A 31 -11.49 -6.35 9.83
C GLY A 31 -10.15 -6.92 10.32
N SER A 32 -9.18 -7.10 9.42
CA SER A 32 -7.84 -7.59 9.78
C SER A 32 -7.09 -6.61 10.69
N VAL A 33 -7.20 -5.31 10.40
CA VAL A 33 -6.57 -4.25 11.19
C VAL A 33 -7.21 -4.13 12.57
N ILE A 34 -8.54 -4.21 12.64
CA ILE A 34 -9.27 -4.27 13.91
C ILE A 34 -8.85 -5.51 14.70
N ALA A 35 -8.71 -6.68 14.06
CA ALA A 35 -8.25 -7.89 14.72
C ALA A 35 -6.83 -7.74 15.27
N ILE A 36 -5.90 -7.14 14.52
CA ILE A 36 -4.54 -6.84 14.99
C ILE A 36 -4.58 -5.90 16.19
N GLY A 37 -5.32 -4.80 16.10
CA GLY A 37 -5.47 -3.84 17.18
C GLY A 37 -6.08 -4.46 18.45
N TYR A 38 -7.09 -5.32 18.27
CA TYR A 38 -7.75 -6.03 19.37
C TYR A 38 -6.81 -7.04 20.07
N ILE A 39 -6.10 -7.86 19.29
CA ILE A 39 -5.15 -8.84 19.82
C ILE A 39 -3.99 -8.13 20.51
N LYS A 40 -3.45 -7.06 19.92
CA LYS A 40 -2.42 -6.22 20.54
C LYS A 40 -2.88 -5.61 21.86
N ALA A 41 -4.13 -5.13 21.94
CA ALA A 41 -4.66 -4.53 23.17
C ALA A 41 -4.91 -5.55 24.28
N LYS A 42 -5.24 -6.80 23.92
CA LYS A 42 -5.59 -7.88 24.86
C LYS A 42 -4.41 -8.79 25.21
N THR A 43 -3.29 -8.73 24.49
CA THR A 43 -2.18 -9.68 24.66
C THR A 43 -0.83 -8.98 24.72
N ARG A 44 0.15 -9.57 25.42
CA ARG A 44 1.54 -9.07 25.52
C ARG A 44 2.44 -9.52 24.36
N ILE A 45 1.86 -10.02 23.27
CA ILE A 45 2.61 -10.51 22.11
C ILE A 45 3.19 -9.31 21.36
N LYS A 46 4.41 -9.45 20.83
CA LYS A 46 5.06 -8.42 20.01
C LYS A 46 4.20 -8.10 18.78
N GLU A 47 4.15 -6.83 18.42
CA GLU A 47 3.33 -6.31 17.32
C GLU A 47 3.61 -7.04 16.00
N ASP A 48 4.88 -7.26 15.67
CA ASP A 48 5.31 -7.98 14.48
C ASP A 48 4.75 -9.41 14.41
N THR A 49 4.63 -10.08 15.56
CA THR A 49 4.09 -11.45 15.65
C THR A 49 2.57 -11.47 15.50
N VAL A 50 1.86 -10.50 16.08
CA VAL A 50 0.39 -10.39 15.92
C VAL A 50 0.02 -10.11 14.48
N ILE A 51 0.74 -9.17 13.87
CA ILE A 51 0.66 -8.80 12.46
C ILE A 51 0.85 -10.05 11.58
N GLY A 52 1.94 -10.79 11.76
CA GLY A 52 2.20 -12.03 11.01
C GLY A 52 1.14 -13.12 11.21
N LEU A 53 0.64 -13.30 12.44
CA LEU A 53 -0.38 -14.31 12.76
C LEU A 53 -1.71 -14.02 12.07
N VAL A 54 -2.20 -12.78 12.18
CA VAL A 54 -3.48 -12.39 11.56
C VAL A 54 -3.38 -12.50 10.05
N PHE A 55 -2.26 -12.10 9.45
CA PHE A 55 -2.10 -12.19 7.99
C PHE A 55 -2.03 -13.61 7.48
N THR A 56 -1.21 -14.46 8.10
CA THR A 56 -1.11 -15.87 7.70
C THR A 56 -2.45 -16.58 7.88
N GLY A 57 -3.20 -16.27 8.93
CA GLY A 57 -4.56 -16.78 9.14
C GLY A 57 -5.56 -16.35 8.07
N PHE A 58 -5.65 -15.05 7.77
CA PHE A 58 -6.55 -14.53 6.73
C PHE A 58 -6.15 -15.01 5.33
N PHE A 59 -4.86 -15.10 5.05
CA PHE A 59 -4.35 -15.62 3.79
C PHE A 59 -4.67 -17.11 3.62
N ALA A 60 -4.45 -17.93 4.66
CA ALA A 60 -4.83 -19.34 4.65
C ALA A 60 -6.34 -19.53 4.48
N LEU A 61 -7.16 -18.71 5.13
CA LEU A 61 -8.61 -18.69 4.91
C LEU A 61 -8.96 -18.40 3.44
N GLY A 62 -8.33 -17.38 2.86
CA GLY A 62 -8.52 -17.04 1.45
C GLY A 62 -8.14 -18.19 0.53
N LEU A 63 -7.01 -18.86 0.79
CA LEU A 63 -6.55 -20.01 0.02
C LEU A 63 -7.52 -21.19 0.10
N VAL A 64 -8.09 -21.47 1.28
CA VAL A 64 -9.10 -22.52 1.47
C VAL A 64 -10.39 -22.19 0.73
N LEU A 65 -10.84 -20.94 0.77
CA LEU A 65 -12.01 -20.46 0.03
C LEU A 65 -11.81 -20.61 -1.48
N VAL A 66 -10.64 -20.24 -1.99
CA VAL A 66 -10.27 -20.42 -3.40
C VAL A 66 -10.30 -21.90 -3.78
N SER A 67 -9.69 -22.77 -2.95
CA SER A 67 -9.65 -24.21 -3.21
C SER A 67 -11.02 -24.89 -3.24
N LYS A 68 -12.05 -24.26 -2.67
CA LYS A 68 -13.43 -24.79 -2.58
C LYS A 68 -14.38 -24.23 -3.64
N THR A 69 -14.00 -23.20 -4.40
CA THR A 69 -14.82 -22.63 -5.47
C THR A 69 -14.38 -23.22 -6.81
N PRO A 70 -15.17 -24.12 -7.43
CA PRO A 70 -14.83 -24.79 -8.68
C PRO A 70 -15.24 -23.92 -9.87
N SER A 71 -14.56 -22.80 -10.04
CA SER A 71 -14.62 -22.03 -11.28
C SER A 71 -13.24 -21.48 -11.52
N SER A 72 -12.68 -21.76 -12.68
CA SER A 72 -11.43 -21.26 -13.23
C SER A 72 -11.36 -19.74 -13.19
N VAL A 73 -11.05 -19.18 -12.02
CA VAL A 73 -10.57 -17.81 -11.90
C VAL A 73 -9.13 -17.86 -12.34
N ASP A 74 -8.79 -17.18 -13.43
CA ASP A 74 -7.39 -16.87 -13.76
C ASP A 74 -6.85 -15.98 -12.64
N LEU A 75 -6.37 -16.60 -11.55
CA LEU A 75 -5.71 -15.92 -10.43
C LEU A 75 -4.57 -15.05 -10.93
N THR A 76 -3.92 -15.46 -12.03
CA THR A 76 -2.95 -14.69 -12.79
C THR A 76 -3.47 -13.29 -13.14
N HIS A 77 -4.71 -13.15 -13.59
CA HIS A 77 -5.24 -11.85 -13.99
C HIS A 77 -5.55 -10.93 -12.80
N ILE A 78 -5.86 -11.49 -11.62
CA ILE A 78 -6.06 -10.73 -10.37
C ILE A 78 -4.72 -10.42 -9.67
N LEU A 79 -3.79 -11.38 -9.69
CA LEU A 79 -2.47 -11.26 -9.06
C LEU A 79 -1.55 -10.32 -9.86
N PHE A 80 -1.56 -10.41 -11.18
CA PHE A 80 -0.73 -9.60 -12.08
C PHE A 80 -1.45 -8.36 -12.63
N GLY A 81 -2.79 -8.32 -12.55
CA GLY A 81 -3.60 -7.25 -13.13
C GLY A 81 -3.59 -7.30 -14.66
N ASN A 82 -4.55 -6.63 -15.28
CA ASN A 82 -4.48 -6.33 -16.70
C ASN A 82 -4.89 -4.88 -16.91
N VAL A 83 -3.89 -4.01 -16.98
CA VAL A 83 -4.07 -2.57 -17.16
C VAL A 83 -4.82 -2.26 -18.47
N LEU A 84 -4.78 -3.17 -19.46
CA LEU A 84 -5.49 -3.03 -20.73
C LEU A 84 -6.93 -3.60 -20.71
N GLY A 85 -7.31 -4.37 -19.69
CA GLY A 85 -8.61 -5.06 -19.61
C GLY A 85 -9.59 -4.44 -18.61
N ILE A 86 -9.38 -3.19 -18.20
CA ILE A 86 -10.17 -2.54 -17.16
C ILE A 86 -11.55 -2.15 -17.73
N SER A 87 -12.62 -2.59 -17.06
CA SER A 87 -13.99 -2.23 -17.44
C SER A 87 -14.29 -0.77 -17.08
N ASN A 88 -15.16 -0.11 -17.85
CA ASN A 88 -15.56 1.29 -17.58
C ASN A 88 -16.13 1.49 -16.16
N GLU A 89 -16.82 0.48 -15.62
CA GLU A 89 -17.36 0.49 -14.27
C GLU A 89 -16.25 0.54 -13.20
N ASP A 90 -15.18 -0.24 -13.37
CA ASP A 90 -14.02 -0.27 -12.46
C ASP A 90 -13.25 1.06 -12.48
N ILE A 91 -13.17 1.72 -13.64
CA ILE A 91 -12.57 3.06 -13.78
C ILE A 91 -13.35 4.09 -12.97
N ILE A 92 -14.68 4.15 -13.16
CA ILE A 92 -15.54 5.11 -12.45
C ILE A 92 -15.43 4.89 -10.94
N GLN A 93 -15.47 3.64 -10.50
CA GLN A 93 -15.33 3.30 -9.09
C GLN A 93 -13.97 3.72 -8.51
N THR A 94 -12.88 3.48 -9.25
CA THR A 94 -11.53 3.90 -8.85
C THR A 94 -11.41 5.42 -8.77
N VAL A 95 -12.03 6.16 -9.70
CA VAL A 95 -12.07 7.62 -9.68
C VAL A 95 -12.84 8.14 -8.47
N ILE A 96 -14.02 7.59 -8.17
CA ILE A 96 -14.82 7.99 -6.99
C ILE A 96 -14.02 7.75 -5.70
N ILE A 97 -13.42 6.57 -5.56
CA ILE A 97 -12.60 6.23 -4.38
C ILE A 97 -11.37 7.15 -4.27
N SER A 98 -10.68 7.42 -5.38
CA SER A 98 -9.51 8.30 -5.35
C SER A 98 -9.87 9.74 -4.97
N VAL A 99 -11.00 10.26 -5.45
CA VAL A 99 -11.49 11.60 -5.06
C VAL A 99 -11.85 11.65 -3.57
N ILE A 100 -12.57 10.65 -3.06
CA ILE A 100 -12.94 10.58 -1.63
C ILE A 100 -11.68 10.52 -0.76
N THR A 101 -10.71 9.68 -1.12
CA THR A 101 -9.47 9.51 -0.35
C THR A 101 -8.62 10.78 -0.36
N LEU A 102 -8.41 11.40 -1.53
CA LEU A 102 -7.71 12.67 -1.65
C LEU A 102 -8.40 13.80 -0.88
N ALA A 103 -9.73 13.92 -0.98
CA ALA A 103 -10.50 14.93 -0.25
C ALA A 103 -10.37 14.74 1.26
N THR A 104 -10.48 13.49 1.75
CA THR A 104 -10.34 13.20 3.18
C THR A 104 -8.93 13.51 3.68
N ILE A 105 -7.89 13.12 2.93
CA ILE A 105 -6.49 13.44 3.27
C ILE A 105 -6.26 14.96 3.26
N ALA A 106 -6.81 15.69 2.30
CA ALA A 106 -6.66 17.14 2.21
C ALA A 106 -7.31 17.86 3.40
N ILE A 107 -8.51 17.44 3.81
CA ILE A 107 -9.23 18.01 4.96
C ILE A 107 -8.50 17.69 6.27
N LEU A 108 -8.10 16.42 6.47
CA LEU A 108 -7.45 15.96 7.71
C LEU A 108 -5.92 16.08 7.68
N ARG A 109 -5.34 16.80 6.70
CA ARG A 109 -3.88 16.86 6.50
C ARG A 109 -3.12 17.25 7.77
N LYS A 110 -3.63 18.24 8.51
CA LYS A 110 -2.98 18.75 9.74
C LYS A 110 -3.00 17.72 10.86
N ASP A 111 -4.14 17.06 11.06
CA ASP A 111 -4.34 16.09 12.14
C ASP A 111 -3.57 14.78 11.87
N LEU A 112 -3.60 14.31 10.63
CA LEU A 112 -2.83 13.13 10.20
C LEU A 112 -1.32 13.39 10.26
N LEU A 113 -0.87 14.59 9.88
CA LEU A 113 0.54 14.96 9.98
C LEU A 113 0.98 15.00 11.44
N LEU A 114 0.20 15.64 12.33
CA LEU A 114 0.52 15.69 13.74
C LEU A 114 0.58 14.28 14.36
N PHE A 115 -0.36 13.41 14.01
CA PHE A 115 -0.38 12.02 14.46
C PHE A 115 0.83 11.22 13.96
N CYS A 116 1.27 11.42 12.72
CA CYS A 116 2.43 10.72 12.15
C CYS A 116 3.77 11.18 12.76
N PHE A 117 3.90 12.45 13.14
CA PHE A 117 5.13 12.99 13.72
C PHE A 117 5.23 12.79 15.24
N ASP A 118 4.13 13.00 15.96
CA ASP A 118 4.11 12.88 17.42
C ASP A 118 2.73 12.43 17.94
N PRO A 119 2.48 11.11 18.02
CA PRO A 119 1.21 10.60 18.53
C PRO A 119 1.00 10.93 20.01
N THR A 120 2.07 11.17 20.78
CA THR A 120 1.98 11.58 22.19
C THR A 120 1.54 13.04 22.32
N HIS A 121 2.07 13.93 21.49
CA HIS A 121 1.67 15.32 21.44
C HIS A 121 0.24 15.49 20.90
N ALA A 122 -0.13 14.73 19.87
CA ALA A 122 -1.51 14.70 19.36
C ALA A 122 -2.51 14.33 20.47
N ARG A 123 -2.18 13.33 21.31
CA ARG A 123 -3.02 12.94 22.45
C ARG A 123 -3.10 14.04 23.51
N SER A 124 -2.02 14.79 23.74
CA SER A 124 -1.98 15.90 24.71
C SER A 124 -2.83 17.11 24.30
N ILE A 125 -3.00 17.33 22.98
CA ILE A 125 -3.83 18.42 22.42
C ILE A 125 -5.33 18.02 22.36
N GLY A 126 -5.67 16.79 22.77
CA GLY A 126 -7.05 16.31 22.79
C GLY A 126 -7.52 15.66 21.49
N LEU A 127 -6.62 15.39 20.54
CA LEU A 127 -6.96 14.63 19.34
C LEU A 127 -7.18 13.16 19.68
N ASN A 128 -8.27 12.60 19.15
CA ASN A 128 -8.55 11.17 19.28
C ASN A 128 -7.63 10.36 18.34
N THR A 129 -6.45 10.02 18.85
CA THR A 129 -5.45 9.19 18.16
C THR A 129 -6.01 7.86 17.67
N GLY A 130 -6.98 7.27 18.38
CA GLY A 130 -7.67 6.06 17.94
C GLY A 130 -8.48 6.28 16.66
N ALA A 131 -9.27 7.36 16.62
CA ALA A 131 -10.04 7.70 15.42
C ALA A 131 -9.13 8.02 14.22
N LEU A 132 -8.06 8.80 14.42
CA LEU A 132 -7.10 9.12 13.36
C LEU A 132 -6.39 7.86 12.82
N HIS A 133 -6.03 6.93 13.71
CA HIS A 133 -5.46 5.65 13.31
C HIS A 133 -6.43 4.86 12.42
N TYR A 134 -7.69 4.69 12.84
CA TYR A 134 -8.69 3.98 12.04
C TYR A 134 -9.02 4.69 10.72
N ILE A 135 -9.03 6.03 10.69
CA ILE A 135 -9.22 6.80 9.45
C ILE A 135 -8.04 6.59 8.49
N LEU A 136 -6.81 6.66 8.98
CA LEU A 136 -5.62 6.42 8.14
C LEU A 136 -5.66 5.01 7.54
N LEU A 137 -6.02 4.01 8.36
CA LEU A 137 -6.13 2.62 7.94
C LEU A 137 -7.28 2.38 6.97
N SER A 138 -8.43 3.03 7.17
CA SER A 138 -9.56 2.92 6.25
C SER A 138 -9.23 3.55 4.89
N LEU A 139 -8.58 4.72 4.88
CA LEU A 139 -8.09 5.37 3.65
C LEU A 139 -7.07 4.52 2.93
N LEU A 140 -6.10 3.94 3.66
CA LEU A 140 -5.10 3.04 3.10
C LEU A 140 -5.76 1.80 2.49
N SER A 141 -6.70 1.18 3.21
CA SER A 141 -7.47 0.03 2.75
C SER A 141 -8.25 0.38 1.49
N LEU A 142 -9.03 1.47 1.51
CA LEU A 142 -9.85 1.91 0.38
C LEU A 142 -9.00 2.15 -0.88
N THR A 143 -7.86 2.83 -0.71
CA THR A 143 -6.91 3.11 -1.81
C THR A 143 -6.27 1.83 -2.35
N ALA A 144 -5.83 0.93 -1.47
CA ALA A 144 -5.22 -0.34 -1.86
C ALA A 144 -6.21 -1.22 -2.62
N VAL A 145 -7.47 -1.24 -2.19
CA VAL A 145 -8.55 -2.02 -2.82
C VAL A 145 -8.90 -1.48 -4.21
N ALA A 146 -9.01 -0.17 -4.37
CA ALA A 146 -9.25 0.43 -5.69
C ALA A 146 -8.09 0.17 -6.67
N GLY A 147 -6.85 0.25 -6.18
CA GLY A 147 -5.67 -0.08 -6.98
C GLY A 147 -5.57 -1.57 -7.34
N LEU A 148 -6.05 -2.46 -6.46
CA LEU A 148 -5.94 -3.91 -6.65
C LEU A 148 -6.69 -4.37 -7.90
N GLN A 149 -7.89 -3.82 -8.14
CA GLN A 149 -8.72 -4.18 -9.29
C GLN A 149 -8.10 -3.73 -10.62
N THR A 150 -7.43 -2.57 -10.63
CA THR A 150 -6.92 -1.93 -11.85
C THR A 150 -5.52 -2.41 -12.21
N VAL A 151 -4.68 -2.66 -11.21
CA VAL A 151 -3.23 -2.83 -11.42
C VAL A 151 -2.70 -4.17 -10.87
N GLY A 152 -3.41 -4.82 -9.94
CA GLY A 152 -2.98 -6.08 -9.33
C GLY A 152 -2.19 -5.92 -8.03
N ILE A 153 -2.13 -7.01 -7.25
CA ILE A 153 -1.72 -6.95 -5.83
C ILE A 153 -0.26 -6.56 -5.64
N ILE A 154 0.62 -7.08 -6.48
CA ILE A 154 2.08 -6.90 -6.36
C ILE A 154 2.42 -5.43 -6.62
N LEU A 155 1.88 -4.87 -7.70
CA LEU A 155 2.18 -3.50 -8.08
C LEU A 155 1.55 -2.48 -7.11
N VAL A 156 0.36 -2.75 -6.55
CA VAL A 156 -0.21 -1.90 -5.50
C VAL A 156 0.70 -1.83 -4.28
N VAL A 157 1.20 -2.98 -3.79
CA VAL A 157 2.12 -2.99 -2.63
C VAL A 157 3.40 -2.22 -2.95
N ALA A 158 3.99 -2.46 -4.11
CA ALA A 158 5.20 -1.76 -4.53
C ALA A 158 4.99 -0.24 -4.65
N MET A 159 3.87 0.19 -5.22
CA MET A 159 3.51 1.60 -5.39
C MET A 159 3.16 2.32 -4.08
N LEU A 160 2.63 1.61 -3.10
CA LEU A 160 2.35 2.19 -1.78
C LEU A 160 3.61 2.37 -0.94
N VAL A 161 4.62 1.51 -1.10
CA VAL A 161 5.80 1.47 -0.21
C VAL A 161 7.02 2.13 -0.84
N THR A 162 7.37 1.78 -2.08
CA THR A 162 8.66 2.14 -2.70
C THR A 162 8.83 3.64 -2.94
N PRO A 163 7.85 4.37 -3.49
CA PRO A 163 7.96 5.83 -3.68
C PRO A 163 8.10 6.59 -2.36
N GLY A 164 7.37 6.15 -1.33
CA GLY A 164 7.45 6.71 0.02
C GLY A 164 8.84 6.52 0.64
N ALA A 165 9.37 5.29 0.55
CA ALA A 165 10.72 4.98 1.04
C ALA A 165 11.82 5.73 0.26
N THR A 166 11.66 5.85 -1.06
CA THR A 166 12.58 6.60 -1.93
C THR A 166 12.58 8.09 -1.58
N ALA A 167 11.41 8.68 -1.38
CA ALA A 167 11.28 10.08 -0.99
C ALA A 167 11.84 10.35 0.41
N TYR A 168 11.63 9.41 1.35
CA TYR A 168 12.17 9.48 2.71
C TYR A 168 13.70 9.52 2.73
N LEU A 169 14.37 8.80 1.83
CA LEU A 169 15.83 8.84 1.70
C LEU A 169 16.35 10.19 1.19
N LEU A 170 15.57 10.88 0.35
CA LEU A 170 15.98 12.10 -0.35
C LEU A 170 15.73 13.40 0.42
N THR A 171 14.71 13.46 1.28
CA THR A 171 14.33 14.71 1.97
C THR A 171 13.74 14.46 3.36
N ASP A 172 13.98 15.41 4.28
CA ASP A 172 13.39 15.41 5.63
C ASP A 172 12.11 16.27 5.70
N ARG A 173 11.76 17.00 4.64
CA ARG A 173 10.57 17.87 4.62
C ARG A 173 9.38 17.11 4.07
N PHE A 174 8.34 16.94 4.88
CA PHE A 174 7.12 16.18 4.53
C PHE A 174 6.46 16.62 3.21
N ASP A 175 6.37 17.94 2.98
CA ASP A 175 5.76 18.46 1.75
C ASP A 175 6.55 18.08 0.49
N HIS A 176 7.88 18.08 0.61
CA HIS A 176 8.76 17.63 -0.47
C HIS A 176 8.73 16.11 -0.61
N MET A 177 8.57 15.39 0.50
CA MET A 177 8.47 13.92 0.50
C MET A 177 7.23 13.45 -0.26
N ILE A 178 6.08 14.08 -0.05
CA ILE A 178 4.86 13.79 -0.82
C ILE A 178 5.10 14.05 -2.31
N LEU A 179 5.69 15.20 -2.66
CA LEU A 179 5.90 15.59 -4.06
C LEU A 179 6.89 14.66 -4.78
N ILE A 180 8.00 14.30 -4.13
CA ILE A 180 8.98 13.35 -4.67
C ILE A 180 8.39 11.94 -4.79
N SER A 181 7.60 11.50 -3.80
CA SER A 181 6.91 10.21 -3.83
C SER A 181 5.94 10.14 -5.01
N MET A 182 5.11 11.17 -5.21
CA MET A 182 4.21 11.25 -6.37
C MET A 182 4.98 11.28 -7.69
N ALA A 183 6.01 12.13 -7.79
CA ALA A 183 6.81 12.26 -9.01
C ALA A 183 7.52 10.96 -9.39
N SER A 184 8.15 10.28 -8.42
CA SER A 184 8.82 8.99 -8.65
C SER A 184 7.84 7.87 -9.00
N GLY A 185 6.67 7.84 -8.35
CA GLY A 185 5.59 6.91 -8.70
C GLY A 185 5.08 7.10 -10.12
N VAL A 186 4.72 8.33 -10.51
CA VAL A 186 4.25 8.67 -11.86
C VAL A 186 5.32 8.36 -12.89
N PHE A 187 6.56 8.78 -12.66
CA PHE A 187 7.68 8.51 -13.56
C PHE A 187 7.90 7.01 -13.77
N SER A 188 7.88 6.22 -12.70
CA SER A 188 8.04 4.76 -12.78
C SER A 188 6.89 4.09 -13.52
N SER A 189 5.64 4.54 -13.30
CA SER A 189 4.48 4.01 -14.01
C SER A 189 4.53 4.30 -15.50
N VAL A 190 4.84 5.54 -15.89
CA VAL A 190 4.93 5.95 -17.31
C VAL A 190 6.08 5.22 -18.00
N MET A 191 7.27 5.27 -17.42
CA MET A 191 8.46 4.65 -18.02
C MET A 191 8.36 3.12 -18.02
N GLY A 192 7.80 2.52 -16.97
CA GLY A 192 7.61 1.07 -16.86
C GLY A 192 6.60 0.54 -17.85
N THR A 193 5.53 1.29 -18.10
CA THR A 193 4.56 0.95 -19.15
C THR A 193 5.18 1.07 -20.55
N TYR A 194 5.97 2.12 -20.80
CA TYR A 194 6.64 2.32 -22.09
C TYR A 194 7.68 1.22 -22.39
N ILE A 195 8.46 0.82 -21.37
CA ILE A 195 9.45 -0.27 -21.49
C ILE A 195 8.75 -1.62 -21.67
N SER A 196 7.67 -1.87 -20.93
CA SER A 196 6.87 -3.09 -21.07
C SER A 196 6.34 -3.26 -22.50
N TYR A 197 5.93 -2.17 -23.15
CA TYR A 197 5.48 -2.18 -24.55
C TYR A 197 6.57 -2.63 -25.55
N HIS A 198 7.85 -2.37 -25.27
CA HIS A 198 8.96 -2.78 -26.15
C HIS A 198 9.49 -4.19 -25.86
N ILE A 199 9.27 -4.69 -24.65
CA ILE A 199 9.84 -5.97 -24.18
C ILE A 199 8.78 -7.10 -24.19
N ASP A 200 7.51 -6.79 -24.52
CA ASP A 200 6.36 -7.70 -24.36
C ASP A 200 6.31 -8.33 -22.94
N GLY A 201 6.81 -7.59 -21.95
CA GLY A 201 6.91 -8.02 -20.56
C GLY A 201 5.68 -7.62 -19.74
N ALA A 202 5.43 -8.30 -18.62
CA ALA A 202 4.34 -7.95 -17.71
C ALA A 202 4.49 -6.51 -17.18
N THR A 203 3.55 -5.63 -17.53
CA THR A 203 3.54 -4.19 -17.16
C THR A 203 3.78 -3.97 -15.67
N GLY A 204 3.07 -4.72 -14.82
CA GLY A 204 3.23 -4.67 -13.38
C GLY A 204 4.66 -4.94 -12.92
N GLY A 205 5.29 -5.99 -13.45
CA GLY A 205 6.67 -6.36 -13.12
C GLY A 205 7.68 -5.31 -13.56
N CYS A 206 7.56 -4.79 -14.79
CA CYS A 206 8.45 -3.74 -15.31
C CYS A 206 8.43 -2.48 -14.45
N ILE A 207 7.24 -2.06 -13.99
CA ILE A 207 7.09 -0.90 -13.13
C ILE A 207 7.77 -1.13 -11.77
N VAL A 208 7.57 -2.29 -11.14
CA VAL A 208 8.22 -2.62 -9.84
C VAL A 208 9.74 -2.66 -9.96
N VAL A 209 10.27 -3.22 -11.06
CA VAL A 209 11.72 -3.25 -11.32
C VAL A 209 12.29 -1.84 -11.47
N LEU A 210 11.59 -0.94 -12.16
CA LEU A 210 12.02 0.45 -12.24
C LEU A 210 11.94 1.18 -10.90
N GLN A 211 10.88 0.98 -10.12
CA GLN A 211 10.77 1.57 -8.80
C GLN A 211 11.88 1.13 -7.87
N THR A 212 12.19 -0.17 -7.87
CA THR A 212 13.29 -0.73 -7.08
C THR A 212 14.64 -0.20 -7.56
N LEU A 213 14.85 -0.04 -8.86
CA LEU A 213 16.05 0.60 -9.40
C LEU A 213 16.19 2.06 -8.92
N LEU A 214 15.13 2.85 -8.99
CA LEU A 214 15.11 4.23 -8.49
C LEU A 214 15.36 4.29 -6.98
N PHE A 215 14.78 3.37 -6.21
CA PHE A 215 15.03 3.24 -4.79
C PHE A 215 16.51 2.92 -4.49
N VAL A 216 17.13 1.99 -5.23
CA VAL A 216 18.54 1.65 -5.07
C VAL A 216 19.44 2.83 -5.45
N ILE A 217 19.12 3.56 -6.52
CA ILE A 217 19.84 4.79 -6.90
C ILE A 217 19.71 5.83 -5.78
N ALA A 218 18.50 6.06 -5.27
CA ALA A 218 18.28 6.94 -4.13
C ALA A 218 19.05 6.48 -2.88
N MET A 219 19.12 5.19 -2.61
CA MET A 219 19.85 4.64 -1.47
C MET A 219 21.36 4.88 -1.58
N ILE A 220 21.92 4.86 -2.79
CA ILE A 220 23.35 5.12 -3.02
C ILE A 220 23.64 6.62 -2.95
N PHE A 221 22.85 7.43 -3.64
CA PHE A 221 23.08 8.86 -3.84
C PHE A 221 22.37 9.78 -2.82
N ALA A 222 21.60 9.23 -1.88
CA ALA A 222 20.84 10.03 -0.93
C ALA A 222 21.76 10.97 -0.13
N PRO A 223 21.47 12.28 -0.10
CA PRO A 223 22.37 13.29 0.44
C PRO A 223 22.57 13.21 1.97
N LYS A 224 21.66 12.56 2.72
CA LYS A 224 21.75 12.39 4.18
C LYS A 224 21.79 10.94 4.66
N HIS A 225 21.07 10.05 3.98
CA HIS A 225 20.96 8.62 4.34
C HIS A 225 21.76 7.71 3.41
N GLY A 226 22.43 8.26 2.39
CA GLY A 226 23.14 7.48 1.39
C GLY A 226 24.38 6.79 1.96
N LEU A 227 24.60 5.55 1.55
CA LEU A 227 25.77 4.75 1.94
C LEU A 227 27.08 5.49 1.69
N LEU A 228 27.17 6.28 0.61
CA LEU A 228 28.35 7.09 0.27
C LEU A 228 28.62 8.23 1.25
N VAL A 229 27.58 8.89 1.76
CA VAL A 229 27.73 9.99 2.75
C VAL A 229 28.10 9.43 4.11
N ARG A 230 27.58 8.25 4.46
CA ARG A 230 27.92 7.53 5.70
C ARG A 230 29.38 7.04 5.70
N ALA A 231 29.84 6.47 4.59
CA ALA A 231 31.22 6.04 4.41
C ALA A 231 32.20 7.22 4.51
N LYS A 232 31.88 8.34 3.85
CA LYS A 232 32.71 9.56 3.89
C LYS A 232 32.73 10.24 5.26
N LYS A 233 31.72 10.03 6.09
CA LYS A 233 31.68 10.52 7.48
C LYS A 233 32.52 9.64 8.42
N GLN A 234 32.57 8.33 8.19
CA GLN A 234 33.44 7.42 8.96
C GLN A 234 34.93 7.66 8.65
N GLU A 235 35.28 7.87 7.38
CA GLU A 235 36.67 8.14 6.96
C GLU A 235 37.25 9.46 7.51
N ASN A 236 36.41 10.42 7.90
CA ASN A 236 36.83 11.71 8.49
C ASN A 236 36.88 11.67 10.04
N THR A 237 36.58 10.52 10.66
CA THR A 237 36.60 10.36 12.14
C THR A 237 37.75 9.46 12.62
N ASP A 238 38.55 8.90 11.70
CA ASP A 238 39.81 8.19 11.97
C ASP A 238 41.01 9.08 11.60
#